data_AF-A0A3D3P5K7-F1
#
_entry.id   AF-A0A3D3P5K7-F1
#
_cell.length_a   1.000
_cell.length_b   1.000
_cell.length_c   1.000
_cell.angle_alpha   90.00
_cell.angle_beta   90.00
_cell.angle_gamma   90.00
#
_symmetry.space_group_name_H-M   'P 1'
#
loop_
_entity.id
_entity.type
_entity.pdbx_description
1 polymer ?
#
loop_
_entity_poly.entity_id
_entity_poly.type
_entity_poly.pdbx_seq_one_letter_code
_entity_poly.pdbx_strand_id
1 'polypeptide(L)'
;MTTEEIQDYINRAIRGGFKGVKLESGEVMTSEGGDGRFLGKVMATRYGGLPERRDLFLAIGKTDKKVQIVKLGKSECLSPGKSDLDLLLRKELGIGSED
;
A
#
# COMPACT_ATOMS: atom_id res chain seq x y z
N MET A 1 12.46 4.98 1.30
CA MET A 1 11.55 4.94 2.46
C MET A 1 11.52 3.52 3.01
N THR A 2 11.38 3.35 4.32
CA THR A 2 11.21 2.04 4.96
C THR A 2 9.77 1.53 4.81
N THR A 3 9.53 0.25 5.10
CA THR A 3 8.18 -0.34 5.12
C THR A 3 7.24 0.43 6.05
N GLU A 4 7.70 0.76 7.26
CA GLU A 4 6.92 1.47 8.27
C GLU A 4 6.59 2.90 7.84
N GLU A 5 7.56 3.62 7.26
CA GLU A 5 7.34 4.98 6.73
C GLU A 5 6.28 4.99 5.62
N ILE A 6 6.37 4.04 4.69
CA ILE A 6 5.39 3.89 3.60
C ILE A 6 4.01 3.58 4.18
N GLN A 7 3.94 2.64 5.12
CA GLN A 7 2.68 2.22 5.73
C GLN A 7 2.03 3.38 6.48
N ASP A 8 2.78 4.09 7.32
CA ASP A 8 2.28 5.25 8.06
C ASP A 8 1.81 6.36 7.11
N TYR A 9 2.57 6.64 6.06
CA TYR A 9 2.22 7.64 5.05
C TYR A 9 0.88 7.33 4.37
N ILE A 10 0.72 6.11 3.84
CA ILE A 10 -0.53 5.66 3.18
C ILE A 10 -1.69 5.64 4.19
N ASN A 11 -1.46 5.11 5.40
CA ASN A 11 -2.47 5.07 6.45
C ASN A 11 -3.01 6.46 6.79
N ARG A 12 -2.12 7.46 6.94
CA ARG A 12 -2.52 8.84 7.22
C ARG A 12 -3.31 9.45 6.08
N ALA A 13 -2.86 9.26 4.84
CA ALA A 13 -3.56 9.78 3.68
C ALA A 13 -4.99 9.21 3.58
N ILE A 14 -5.14 7.89 3.72
CA ILE A 14 -6.44 7.21 3.67
C ILE A 14 -7.36 7.66 4.82
N ARG A 15 -6.85 7.74 6.05
CA ARG A 15 -7.62 8.23 7.21
C ARG A 15 -8.00 9.70 7.09
N GLY A 16 -7.18 10.51 6.42
CA GLY A 16 -7.48 11.91 6.12
C GLY A 16 -8.55 12.07 5.05
N GLY A 17 -8.51 11.22 4.02
CA GLY A 17 -9.47 11.26 2.90
C GLY A 17 -10.83 10.63 3.21
N PHE A 18 -10.89 9.64 4.11
CA PHE A 18 -12.11 8.88 4.37
C PHE A 18 -12.41 8.72 5.87
N LYS A 19 -13.64 9.02 6.26
CA LYS A 19 -14.13 8.82 7.64
C LYS A 19 -14.60 7.38 7.86
N GLY A 20 -14.25 6.81 9.02
CA GLY A 20 -14.73 5.49 9.43
C GLY A 20 -13.97 4.30 8.82
N VAL A 21 -12.81 4.54 8.19
CA VAL A 21 -11.96 3.47 7.64
C VAL A 21 -11.49 2.54 8.75
N LYS A 22 -11.71 1.24 8.55
CA LYS A 22 -11.14 0.17 9.36
C LYS A 22 -9.85 -0.27 8.71
N LEU A 23 -8.81 -0.46 9.50
CA LEU A 23 -7.54 -0.98 9.03
C LEU A 23 -7.15 -2.22 9.80
N GLU A 24 -6.72 -3.24 9.07
CA GLU A 24 -6.23 -4.50 9.60
C GLU A 24 -4.89 -4.78 8.92
N SER A 25 -3.81 -4.71 9.68
CA SER A 25 -2.46 -4.87 9.17
C SER A 25 -1.77 -6.07 9.82
N GLY A 26 -1.01 -6.82 9.02
CA GLY A 26 -0.27 -7.99 9.48
C GLY A 26 0.83 -8.38 8.52
N GLU A 27 1.83 -9.07 9.04
CA GLU A 27 2.88 -9.68 8.23
C GLU A 27 2.37 -10.97 7.61
N VAL A 28 2.49 -11.09 6.29
CA VAL A 28 2.04 -12.25 5.53
C VAL A 28 3.23 -12.84 4.79
N MET A 29 3.35 -14.17 4.84
CA MET A 29 4.32 -14.92 4.05
C MET A 29 3.74 -15.12 2.65
N THR A 30 4.37 -14.59 1.60
CA THR A 30 3.84 -14.75 0.23
C THR A 30 4.10 -16.15 -0.30
N SER A 31 5.36 -16.61 -0.25
CA SER A 31 5.83 -17.97 -0.49
C SER A 31 7.32 -18.05 -0.16
N GLU A 32 7.90 -19.25 0.03
CA GLU A 32 9.35 -19.41 0.27
C GLU A 32 10.22 -18.83 -0.86
N GLY A 33 9.75 -18.94 -2.11
CA GLY A 33 10.40 -18.33 -3.29
C GLY A 33 9.91 -16.92 -3.64
N GLY A 34 8.94 -16.39 -2.87
CA GLY A 34 8.15 -15.22 -3.26
C GLY A 34 7.06 -15.53 -4.30
N ASP A 35 6.06 -14.64 -4.40
CA ASP A 35 4.95 -14.77 -5.38
C ASP A 35 5.32 -14.22 -6.77
N GLY A 36 6.61 -14.29 -7.13
CA GLY A 36 7.18 -13.65 -8.33
C GLY A 36 7.33 -12.13 -8.27
N ARG A 37 6.52 -11.42 -7.47
CA ARG A 37 6.63 -9.95 -7.26
C ARG A 37 7.26 -9.57 -5.93
N PHE A 38 6.87 -10.26 -4.87
CA PHE A 38 7.37 -10.02 -3.52
C PHE A 38 8.22 -11.21 -3.09
N LEU A 39 9.39 -10.94 -2.52
CA LEU A 39 10.28 -11.92 -1.96
C LEU A 39 9.93 -12.12 -0.48
N GLY A 40 9.49 -13.33 -0.14
CA GLY A 40 9.30 -13.72 1.24
C GLY A 40 8.17 -12.94 1.94
N LYS A 41 8.51 -12.28 3.05
CA LYS A 41 7.53 -11.65 3.95
C LYS A 41 7.14 -10.26 3.46
N VAL A 42 5.85 -9.97 3.52
CA VAL A 42 5.28 -8.67 3.17
C VAL A 42 4.43 -8.15 4.31
N MET A 43 4.40 -6.83 4.49
CA MET A 43 3.43 -6.17 5.33
C MET A 43 2.17 -5.96 4.49
N ALA A 44 1.07 -6.63 4.86
CA ALA A 44 -0.22 -6.47 4.22
C ALA A 44 -1.15 -5.65 5.12
N THR A 45 -1.89 -4.70 4.54
CA THR A 45 -2.94 -3.95 5.24
C THR A 45 -4.23 -4.01 4.41
N ARG A 46 -5.33 -4.39 5.04
CA ARG A 46 -6.68 -4.25 4.48
C ARG A 46 -7.30 -2.94 4.99
N TYR A 47 -7.84 -2.15 4.08
CA TYR A 47 -8.66 -0.98 4.37
C TYR A 47 -10.11 -1.29 4.03
N GLY A 48 -10.95 -1.38 5.06
CA GLY A 48 -12.39 -1.57 4.94
C GLY A 48 -13.16 -0.28 5.24
N GLY A 49 -14.42 -0.21 4.81
CA GLY A 49 -15.27 0.97 5.03
C GLY A 49 -14.98 2.14 4.09
N LEU A 50 -14.24 1.90 3.00
CA LEU A 50 -14.07 2.86 1.91
C LEU A 50 -15.39 3.05 1.13
N PRO A 51 -15.60 4.22 0.50
CA PRO A 51 -16.76 4.44 -0.37
C PRO A 51 -16.83 3.39 -1.49
N GLU A 52 -18.04 3.14 -1.99
CA GLU A 52 -18.33 2.05 -2.96
C GLU A 52 -18.16 0.61 -2.44
N ARG A 53 -18.01 0.41 -1.12
CA ARG A 53 -17.92 -0.91 -0.46
C ARG A 53 -16.82 -1.83 -1.01
N ARG A 54 -15.74 -1.27 -1.54
CA ARG A 54 -14.57 -2.07 -1.95
C ARG A 54 -13.55 -2.09 -0.82
N ASP A 55 -13.15 -3.28 -0.41
CA ASP A 55 -11.94 -3.44 0.38
C ASP A 55 -10.74 -3.08 -0.49
N LEU A 56 -9.85 -2.24 0.04
CA LEU A 56 -8.57 -1.94 -0.59
C LEU A 56 -7.46 -2.67 0.16
N PHE A 57 -6.52 -3.25 -0.57
CA PHE A 57 -5.40 -3.97 0.00
C PHE A 57 -4.10 -3.27 -0.33
N LEU A 58 -3.27 -3.06 0.69
CA LEU A 58 -1.91 -2.60 0.57
C LEU A 58 -0.97 -3.77 0.86
N ALA A 59 0.03 -3.96 0.03
CA ALA A 59 1.14 -4.86 0.27
C ALA A 59 2.45 -4.10 0.12
N ILE A 60 3.30 -4.15 1.13
CA ILE A 60 4.63 -3.54 1.14
C ILE A 60 5.65 -4.62 1.40
N GLY A 61 6.64 -4.73 0.53
CA GLY A 61 7.72 -5.69 0.72
C GLY A 61 8.91 -5.37 -0.15
N LYS A 62 9.73 -6.39 -0.39
CA LYS A 62 10.90 -6.29 -1.28
C LYS A 62 10.75 -7.28 -2.42
N THR A 63 11.31 -6.95 -3.58
CA THR A 63 11.45 -7.87 -4.71
C THR A 63 12.66 -8.79 -4.51
N ASP A 64 12.84 -9.78 -5.39
CA ASP A 64 14.03 -10.64 -5.45
C ASP A 64 15.34 -9.81 -5.55
N LYS A 65 15.28 -8.68 -6.27
CA LYS A 65 16.38 -7.72 -6.43
C LYS A 65 16.61 -6.85 -5.18
N LYS A 66 15.97 -7.18 -4.06
CA LYS A 66 16.00 -6.42 -2.78
C LYS A 66 15.50 -4.98 -2.91
N VAL A 67 14.69 -4.71 -3.92
CA VAL A 67 14.08 -3.39 -4.16
C VAL A 67 12.75 -3.30 -3.42
N GLN A 68 12.47 -2.19 -2.75
CA GLN A 68 11.18 -1.98 -2.08
C GLN A 68 10.06 -1.88 -3.12
N ILE A 69 8.97 -2.61 -2.92
CA ILE A 69 7.78 -2.56 -3.79
C ILE A 69 6.54 -2.34 -2.93
N VAL A 70 5.63 -1.51 -3.45
CA VAL A 70 4.35 -1.19 -2.82
C VAL A 70 3.25 -1.47 -3.82
N LYS A 71 2.24 -2.21 -3.40
CA LYS A 71 1.02 -2.46 -4.18
C LYS A 71 -0.17 -1.96 -3.39
N LEU A 72 -0.95 -1.07 -3.97
CA LEU A 72 -2.18 -0.54 -3.41
C LEU A 72 -3.32 -0.86 -4.39
N GLY A 73 -4.23 -1.73 -4.00
CA GLY A 73 -5.31 -2.21 -4.86
C GLY A 73 -4.78 -2.82 -6.17
N LYS A 74 -5.06 -2.15 -7.28
CA LYS A 74 -4.60 -2.56 -8.63
C LYS A 74 -3.30 -1.90 -9.06
N SER A 75 -2.90 -0.81 -8.41
CA SER A 75 -1.70 -0.07 -8.74
C SER A 75 -0.49 -0.55 -7.92
N GLU A 76 0.70 -0.45 -8.50
CA GLU A 76 1.96 -0.80 -7.84
C GLU A 76 3.07 0.18 -8.19
N CYS A 77 4.05 0.31 -7.30
CA CYS A 77 5.22 1.18 -7.44
C CYS A 77 6.48 0.47 -6.95
N LEU A 78 7.54 0.59 -7.74
CA LEU A 78 8.89 0.11 -7.42
C LEU A 78 9.73 1.28 -6.89
N SER A 79 10.47 1.07 -5.80
CA SER A 79 11.29 2.10 -5.14
C SER A 79 10.52 3.37 -4.80
N PRO A 80 9.40 3.30 -4.07
CA PRO A 80 8.52 4.44 -3.86
C PRO A 80 9.22 5.60 -3.12
N GLY A 81 9.15 6.79 -3.71
CA GLY A 81 9.29 8.07 -3.01
C GLY A 81 7.92 8.65 -2.64
N LYS A 82 7.91 9.80 -1.94
CA LYS A 82 6.66 10.47 -1.54
C LYS A 82 5.74 10.75 -2.74
N SER A 83 6.28 11.35 -3.81
CA SER A 83 5.50 11.67 -5.01
C SER A 83 4.90 10.44 -5.70
N ASP A 84 5.58 9.29 -5.64
CA ASP A 84 5.03 8.05 -6.17
C ASP A 84 3.87 7.51 -5.31
N LEU A 85 3.97 7.67 -3.99
CA LEU A 85 2.90 7.31 -3.06
C LEU A 85 1.68 8.23 -3.23
N ASP A 86 1.89 9.53 -3.39
CA ASP A 86 0.83 10.49 -3.74
C ASP A 86 0.13 10.07 -5.05
N LEU A 87 0.90 9.72 -6.09
CA LEU A 87 0.34 9.26 -7.36
C LEU A 87 -0.45 7.95 -7.22
N LEU A 88 0.03 7.01 -6.41
CA LEU A 88 -0.68 5.75 -6.09
C LEU A 88 -2.02 6.02 -5.41
N LEU A 89 -2.02 6.87 -4.39
CA LEU A 89 -3.21 7.27 -3.64
C LEU A 89 -4.22 7.98 -4.55
N ARG A 90 -3.75 8.85 -5.43
CA ARG A 90 -4.62 9.54 -6.39
C ARG A 90 -5.25 8.58 -7.38
N LYS A 91 -4.50 7.63 -7.92
CA LYS A 91 -5.01 6.65 -8.89
C LYS A 91 -6.05 5.69 -8.31
N GLU A 92 -5.80 5.17 -7.11
CA GLU A 92 -6.67 4.15 -6.52
C GLU A 92 -7.84 4.74 -5.73
N LEU A 93 -7.64 5.91 -5.11
CA LEU A 93 -8.56 6.48 -4.14
C LEU A 93 -8.97 7.92 -4.43
N GLY A 94 -8.38 8.56 -5.45
CA GLY A 94 -8.61 9.98 -5.70
C GLY A 94 -8.10 10.90 -4.59
N ILE A 95 -7.21 10.40 -3.71
CA ILE A 95 -6.61 11.20 -2.63
C ILE A 95 -5.36 11.90 -3.14
N GLY A 96 -5.23 13.19 -2.86
CA GLY A 96 -4.13 14.03 -3.30
C GLY A 96 -4.68 15.18 -4.13
N SER A 97 -4.49 16.41 -3.66
CA SER A 97 -5.14 17.61 -4.17
C SER A 97 -4.95 17.77 -5.69
N GLU A 98 -6.06 18.07 -6.37
CA GLU A 98 -6.04 18.99 -7.50
C GLU A 98 -5.48 20.33 -7.00
N ASP A 99 -4.54 20.90 -7.76
CA ASP A 99 -4.27 22.33 -7.72
C ASP A 99 -5.52 23.08 -8.22
#